data_AF-A0A7V8YC91-F1
#
_entry.id   AF-A0A7V8YC91-F1
#
_cell.length_a   1.000
_cell.length_b   1.000
_cell.length_c   1.000
_cell.angle_alpha   90.00
_cell.angle_beta   90.00
_cell.angle_gamma   90.00
#
_symmetry.space_group_name_H-M   'P 1'
#
loop_
_entity.id
_entity.type
_entity.pdbx_description
1 polymer ?
#
loop_
_entity_poly.entity_id
_entity_poly.type
_entity_poly.pdbx_seq_one_letter_code
_entity_poly.pdbx_strand_id
1 'polypeptide(L)' 'MILAIDTVAPVVGVAALRDGRSATRIERVVRGTETRLPTWMREVCAELGGVPSDVTGVAVAVGPGA' A
#
# COMPACT_ATOMS: atom_id res chain seq x y z
N MET A 1 -3.93 -8.04 9.70
CA MET A 1 -4.18 -6.93 8.74
C MET A 1 -3.71 -7.36 7.36
N ILE A 2 -4.39 -7.00 6.27
CA ILE A 2 -3.90 -7.30 4.91
C ILE A 2 -3.40 -6.01 4.28
N LEU A 3 -2.23 -6.07 3.63
CA LEU A 3 -1.65 -4.96 2.89
C LEU A 3 -1.74 -5.24 1.38
N ALA A 4 -2.10 -4.26 0.59
CA ALA A 4 -2.09 -4.32 -0.87
C ALA A 4 -1.13 -3.29 -1.45
N ILE A 5 -0.32 -3.68 -2.43
CA ILE A 5 0.64 -2.81 -3.12
C ILE A 5 0.43 -2.95 -4.62
N ASP A 6 0.28 -1.82 -5.30
CA ASP A 6 0.19 -1.75 -6.75
C ASP A 6 1.22 -0.75 -7.27
N THR A 7 2.15 -1.24 -8.11
CA THR A 7 3.16 -0.42 -8.79
C THR A 7 3.18 -0.65 -10.30
N VAL A 8 2.11 -1.23 -10.86
CA VAL A 8 2.08 -1.79 -12.22
C VAL A 8 1.94 -0.70 -13.30
N ALA A 9 1.43 0.47 -12.95
CA ALA A 9 1.09 1.54 -13.88
C ALA A 9 1.69 2.89 -13.43
N PRO A 10 1.49 3.99 -14.18
CA PRO A 10 1.90 5.33 -13.76
C PRO A 10 1.21 5.83 -12.48
N VAL A 11 0.39 5.02 -11.84
CA VAL A 11 -0.27 5.26 -10.57
C VAL A 11 0.19 4.17 -9.62
N VAL A 12 0.80 4.57 -8.51
CA VAL A 12 1.23 3.66 -7.45
C VAL A 12 0.28 3.81 -6.27
N GLY A 13 -0.07 2.69 -5.66
CA GLY A 13 -0.96 2.64 -4.51
C GLY A 13 -0.48 1.68 -3.43
N VAL A 14 -0.74 2.05 -2.18
CA VAL A 14 -0.68 1.17 -1.02
C VAL A 14 -2.02 1.25 -0.29
N ALA A 15 -2.59 0.11 0.06
CA ALA A 15 -3.80 0.04 0.86
C ALA A 15 -3.64 -0.96 2.01
N ALA A 16 -4.33 -0.74 3.11
CA ALA A 16 -4.46 -1.71 4.19
C ALA A 16 -5.93 -2.01 4.47
N LEU A 17 -6.21 -3.24 4.90
CA LEU A 17 -7.53 -3.72 5.32
C LEU A 17 -7.43 -4.32 6.74
N ARG A 18 -8.29 -3.85 7.63
CA ARG A 18 -8.44 -4.37 9.00
C ARG A 18 -9.90 -4.23 9.44
N ASP A 19 -10.49 -5.32 9.92
CA ASP A 19 -11.84 -5.33 10.52
C ASP A 19 -12.90 -4.64 9.64
N GLY A 20 -12.85 -4.89 8.32
CA GLY A 20 -13.76 -4.32 7.33
C GLY A 20 -13.51 -2.85 6.97
N ARG A 21 -12.48 -2.20 7.53
CA ARG A 21 -12.07 -0.83 7.23
C ARG A 21 -10.81 -0.81 6.37
N SER A 22 -10.77 0.13 5.42
CA SER A 22 -9.61 0.33 4.56
C SER A 22 -9.01 1.73 4.69
N ALA A 23 -7.69 1.82 4.54
CA ALA A 23 -6.94 3.06 4.40
C ALA A 23 -6.05 2.96 3.16
N THR A 24 -5.87 4.07 2.45
CA THR A 24 -5.22 4.07 1.13
C THR A 24 -4.34 5.30 0.94
N ARG A 25 -3.21 5.11 0.25
CA ARG A 25 -2.39 6.17 -0.35
C ARG A 25 -2.19 5.84 -1.82
N ILE A 26 -2.50 6.78 -2.70
CA ILE A 26 -2.38 6.65 -4.15
C ILE A 26 -1.76 7.93 -4.70
N GLU A 27 -0.82 7.79 -5.63
CA GLU A 27 -0.26 8.92 -6.36
C GLU A 27 0.07 8.53 -7.80
N ARG A 28 -0.07 9.49 -8.72
CA ARG A 28 0.49 9.36 -10.06
C ARG A 28 2.00 9.62 -10.01
N VAL A 29 2.77 8.64 -10.44
CA VAL A 29 4.23 8.67 -10.36
C VAL A 29 4.83 9.41 -11.53
N VAL A 30 5.78 10.30 -11.22
CA VAL A 30 6.63 10.97 -12.19
C VAL A 30 8.10 10.49 -12.05
N ARG A 31 8.54 10.08 -10.83
CA ARG A 31 9.79 9.33 -10.45
C ARG A 31 9.89 9.17 -8.91
N GLY A 32 10.61 8.15 -8.41
CA GLY A 32 11.05 8.06 -7.00
C GLY A 32 10.10 7.37 -6.01
N THR A 33 9.11 6.64 -6.49
CA THR A 33 8.03 6.10 -5.65
C THR A 33 8.44 4.91 -4.80
N GLU A 34 9.47 4.18 -5.21
CA GLU A 34 10.11 3.13 -4.42
C GLU A 34 10.54 3.62 -3.03
N THR A 35 10.92 4.89 -2.89
CA THR A 35 11.30 5.49 -1.60
C THR A 35 10.09 5.84 -0.71
N ARG A 36 8.89 5.95 -1.30
CA ARG A 36 7.67 6.35 -0.59
C ARG A 36 6.88 5.17 -0.02
N LEU A 37 7.00 3.99 -0.65
CA LEU A 37 6.26 2.78 -0.23
C LEU A 37 6.41 2.47 1.26
N PRO A 38 7.61 2.44 1.87
CA PRO A 38 7.73 2.13 3.30
C PRO A 38 7.03 3.14 4.21
N THR A 39 6.97 4.41 3.80
CA THR A 39 6.28 5.46 4.54
C THR A 39 4.77 5.29 4.42
N TRP A 40 4.24 5.09 3.21
CA TRP A 40 2.82 4.85 3.00
C TRP A 40 2.31 3.62 3.72
N MET A 41 3.09 2.53 3.73
CA MET A 41 2.77 1.33 4.51
C MET A 41 2.57 1.64 5.99
N ARG A 42 3.47 2.42 6.60
CA ARG A 42 3.34 2.85 7.99
C ARG A 42 2.10 3.71 8.20
N GLU A 43 1.85 4.66 7.31
CA GLU A 43 0.68 5.55 7.40
C GLU A 43 -0.65 4.80 7.32
N VAL A 44 -0.83 3.91 6.32
CA VAL A 44 -2.10 3.16 6.17
C VAL A 44 -2.32 2.17 7.30
N CYS A 45 -1.26 1.57 7.85
CA CYS A 45 -1.38 0.72 9.04
C CYS A 45 -1.78 1.54 10.27
N ALA A 46 -1.14 2.69 10.48
CA ALA A 46 -1.41 3.59 11.59
C ALA A 46 -2.84 4.16 11.55
N GLU A 47 -3.35 4.51 10.38
CA GLU A 47 -4.73 4.98 10.17
C GLU A 47 -5.79 3.93 10.61
N LEU A 48 -5.42 2.64 10.56
CA LEU A 48 -6.23 1.52 11.03
C LEU A 48 -5.85 1.06 12.44
N GLY A 49 -5.11 1.87 13.21
CA GLY A 49 -4.72 1.58 14.59
C GLY A 49 -3.78 0.37 14.72
N GLY A 50 -2.93 0.13 13.71
CA GLY A 50 -1.95 -0.96 13.71
C GLY A 50 -0.56 -0.51 13.30
N VAL A 51 0.34 -1.47 13.22
CA VAL A 51 1.73 -1.31 12.79
C VAL A 51 2.06 -2.31 11.68
N PRO A 52 3.13 -2.10 10.89
CA PRO A 52 3.50 -3.04 9.83
C PRO A 52 3.70 -4.49 10.29
N SER A 53 4.10 -4.71 11.56
CA SER A 53 4.23 -6.06 12.13
C SER A 53 2.88 -6.78 12.34
N ASP A 54 1.75 -6.08 12.26
CA ASP A 54 0.39 -6.66 12.35
C ASP A 54 -0.10 -7.20 10.99
N VAL A 55 0.68 -7.01 9.93
CA VAL A 55 0.35 -7.48 8.58
C VAL A 55 0.48 -9.00 8.55
N THR A 56 -0.63 -9.66 8.25
CA THR A 56 -0.79 -11.11 8.19
C THR A 56 -0.82 -11.64 6.75
N GLY A 57 -0.89 -10.73 5.77
CA GLY A 57 -0.91 -11.09 4.35
C GLY A 57 -0.62 -9.86 3.48
N VAL A 58 0.00 -10.11 2.33
CA VAL A 58 0.34 -9.09 1.34
C VAL A 58 -0.23 -9.50 -0.01
N ALA A 59 -1.02 -8.62 -0.61
CA ALA A 59 -1.47 -8.70 -1.99
C ALA A 59 -0.60 -7.76 -2.84
N VAL A 60 -0.13 -8.25 -3.97
CA VAL A 60 0.66 -7.45 -4.91
C VAL A 60 0.04 -7.58 -6.28
N ALA A 61 -0.16 -6.46 -6.99
CA ALA A 61 -0.60 -6.49 -8.36
C ALA A 61 0.47 -7.19 -9.24
N VAL A 62 0.08 -8.26 -9.95
CA VAL A 62 1.01 -9.08 -10.76
C VAL A 62 1.20 -8.52 -12.18
N GLY A 63 0.38 -7.56 -12.58
CA GLY A 63 0.36 -7.02 -13.95
C GLY A 63 -0.57 -7.79 -14.90
N PRO A 64 -0.41 -7.63 -16.23
CA PRO A 64 0.68 -6.90 -16.88
C PRO A 64 0.67 -5.39 -16.60
N GLY A 65 1.84 -4.77 -16.66
CA GLY A 65 2.08 -3.36 -16.38
C GLY A 65 2.94 -2.66 -17.42
N ALA A 66 3.13 -1.36 -17.23
CA ALA A 66 3.91 -0.48 -18.10
C ALA A 66 5.42 -0.78 -18.04
#